data_AF-A0A8S1TI55-F1
#
_entry.id   AF-A0A8S1TI55-F1
#
_cell.length_a   1.000
_cell.length_b   1.000
_cell.length_c   1.000
_cell.angle_alpha   90.00
_cell.angle_beta   90.00
_cell.angle_gamma   90.00
#
_symmetry.space_group_name_H-M   'P 1'
#
loop_
_entity.id
_entity.type
_entity.pdbx_description
1 polymer ?
#
loop_
_entity_poly.entity_id
_entity_poly.type
_entity_poly.pdbx_seq_one_letter_code
_entity_poly.pdbx_strand_id
1 'polypeptide(L)'
;MEYYTDIQNELKQKYNQHYNLYQKQQLERKILCYKNNSEDPLQYQQCIEDLNTRMNMNSATLRNRFNQIEIDDKDCQGKCYEDSKCIQRCEEQSRKKAIQLQEQFYKLMLQENPEYKKLQ
;
A
#
# COMPACT_ATOMS: atom_id res chain seq x y z
N MET A 1 7.79 -12.67 -15.53
CA MET A 1 7.24 -11.39 -14.99
C MET A 1 5.80 -11.54 -14.51
N GLU A 2 5.14 -12.69 -14.72
CA GLU A 2 3.71 -12.90 -14.44
C GLU A 2 3.40 -13.18 -12.96
N TYR A 3 4.32 -13.82 -12.21
CA TYR A 3 4.09 -14.23 -10.81
C TYR A 3 3.75 -13.07 -9.83
N TYR A 4 4.44 -11.94 -9.94
CA TYR A 4 4.18 -10.78 -9.06
C TYR A 4 2.92 -10.02 -9.45
N THR A 5 2.52 -10.08 -10.71
CA THR A 5 1.23 -9.56 -11.17
C THR A 5 0.07 -10.33 -10.53
N ASP A 6 0.20 -11.66 -10.38
CA ASP A 6 -0.81 -12.49 -9.72
C ASP A 6 -0.91 -12.22 -8.22
N ILE A 7 0.22 -12.08 -7.52
CA ILE A 7 0.22 -11.69 -6.10
C ILE A 7 -0.38 -10.29 -5.93
N GLN A 8 -0.03 -9.33 -6.78
CA GLN A 8 -0.63 -7.99 -6.74
C GLN A 8 -2.14 -8.03 -6.97
N ASN A 9 -2.62 -8.84 -7.92
CA ASN A 9 -4.04 -9.00 -8.19
C ASN A 9 -4.79 -9.68 -7.03
N GLU A 10 -4.22 -10.74 -6.45
CA GLU A 10 -4.76 -11.42 -5.26
C GLU A 10 -4.87 -10.43 -4.09
N LEU A 11 -3.80 -9.69 -3.82
CA LEU A 11 -3.79 -8.69 -2.76
C LEU A 11 -4.77 -7.55 -3.03
N LYS A 12 -4.91 -7.12 -4.29
CA LYS A 12 -5.88 -6.10 -4.69
C LYS A 12 -7.31 -6.56 -4.46
N GLN A 13 -7.63 -7.82 -4.78
CA GLN A 13 -8.94 -8.41 -4.50
C GLN A 13 -9.19 -8.54 -2.99
N LYS A 14 -8.22 -9.09 -2.24
CA LYS A 14 -8.30 -9.26 -0.78
C LYS A 14 -8.52 -7.93 -0.06
N TYR A 15 -7.83 -6.88 -0.48
CA TYR A 15 -7.89 -5.56 0.16
C TYR A 15 -8.82 -4.56 -0.53
N ASN A 16 -9.65 -4.98 -1.50
CA ASN A 16 -10.49 -4.05 -2.26
C ASN A 16 -11.40 -3.20 -1.35
N GLN A 17 -11.97 -3.80 -0.32
CA GLN A 17 -12.80 -3.10 0.67
C GLN A 17 -12.00 -2.05 1.46
N HIS A 18 -10.75 -2.37 1.80
CA HIS A 18 -9.82 -1.46 2.48
C HIS A 18 -9.35 -0.31 1.56
N TYR A 19 -9.15 -0.58 0.27
CA TYR A 19 -8.89 0.44 -0.73
C TYR A 19 -10.03 1.46 -0.81
N ASN A 20 -11.27 0.99 -0.81
CA ASN A 20 -12.45 1.87 -0.83
C ASN A 20 -12.51 2.74 0.44
N LEU A 21 -12.26 2.16 1.62
CA LEU A 21 -12.21 2.93 2.87
C LEU A 21 -11.10 3.98 2.85
N TYR A 22 -9.93 3.63 2.33
CA TYR A 22 -8.82 4.56 2.22
C TYR A 22 -9.17 5.74 1.30
N GLN A 23 -9.72 5.46 0.12
CA GLN A 23 -10.16 6.48 -0.83
C GLN A 23 -11.23 7.39 -0.23
N LYS A 24 -12.23 6.82 0.45
CA LYS A 24 -13.27 7.57 1.18
C LYS A 24 -12.66 8.51 2.21
N GLN A 25 -11.73 8.03 3.04
CA GLN A 25 -11.06 8.86 4.05
C GLN A 25 -10.27 10.01 3.41
N GLN A 26 -9.62 9.80 2.26
CA GLN A 26 -8.93 10.88 1.55
C GLN A 26 -9.90 11.93 1.03
N LEU A 27 -11.07 11.53 0.51
CA LEU A 27 -12.11 12.45 0.08
C LEU A 27 -12.67 13.26 1.26
N GLU A 28 -12.92 12.61 2.39
CA GLU A 28 -13.37 13.27 3.62
C GLU A 28 -12.36 14.33 4.10
N ARG A 29 -11.05 14.03 4.05
CA ARG A 29 -9.99 15.01 4.37
C ARG A 29 -9.99 16.20 3.41
N LYS A 30 -10.18 15.96 2.10
CA LYS A 30 -10.27 17.05 1.10
C LYS A 30 -11.50 17.93 1.32
N ILE A 31 -12.65 17.32 1.65
CA ILE A 31 -13.87 18.06 2.01
C ILE A 31 -13.64 18.89 3.27
N LEU A 32 -12.92 18.37 4.26
CA LEU A 32 -12.58 19.11 5.47
C LEU A 32 -11.66 20.31 5.18
N CYS A 33 -10.65 20.14 4.32
CA CYS A 33 -9.82 21.26 3.84
C CYS A 33 -10.68 22.35 3.19
N TYR A 34 -11.65 21.97 2.35
CA TYR A 34 -12.57 22.92 1.72
C TYR A 34 -13.42 23.66 2.76
N LYS A 35 -14.04 22.95 3.70
CA LYS A 35 -14.90 23.55 4.73
C LYS A 35 -14.15 24.51 5.66
N ASN A 36 -12.90 24.18 6.01
CA ASN A 36 -12.14 24.97 6.98
C ASN A 36 -11.44 26.19 6.35
N ASN A 37 -11.25 26.18 5.03
CA ASN A 37 -10.48 27.22 4.32
C ASN A 37 -11.27 27.81 3.15
N SER A 38 -12.61 27.73 3.16
CA SER A 38 -13.47 28.13 2.03
C SER A 38 -13.36 29.62 1.69
N GLU A 39 -12.92 30.44 2.64
CA GLU A 39 -12.79 31.89 2.51
C GLU A 39 -11.36 32.34 2.16
N ASP A 40 -10.35 31.47 2.30
CA ASP A 40 -8.94 31.75 2.00
C ASP A 40 -8.38 30.74 0.98
N PRO A 41 -8.30 31.12 -0.30
CA PRO A 41 -7.79 30.26 -1.37
C PRO A 41 -6.36 29.76 -1.14
N LEU A 42 -5.52 30.53 -0.47
CA LEU A 42 -4.11 30.18 -0.23
C LEU A 42 -4.01 29.06 0.80
N GLN A 43 -4.75 29.18 1.91
CA GLN A 43 -4.81 28.14 2.95
C GLN A 43 -5.46 26.87 2.43
N TYR A 44 -6.51 26.99 1.61
CA TYR A 44 -7.11 25.83 0.94
C TYR A 44 -6.10 25.11 0.05
N GLN A 45 -5.36 25.84 -0.79
CA GLN A 45 -4.37 25.25 -1.69
C GLN A 45 -3.27 24.52 -0.91
N GLN A 46 -2.73 25.15 0.14
CA GLN A 46 -1.73 24.53 1.00
C GLN A 46 -2.25 23.25 1.67
N CYS A 47 -3.50 23.26 2.17
CA CYS A 47 -4.13 22.08 2.77
C CYS A 47 -4.26 20.92 1.77
N ILE A 48 -4.63 21.21 0.52
CA ILE A 48 -4.76 20.19 -0.54
C ILE A 48 -3.39 19.66 -0.98
N GLU A 49 -2.39 20.54 -1.12
CA GLU A 49 -1.01 20.15 -1.48
C GLU A 49 -0.40 19.23 -0.42
N ASP A 50 -0.60 19.52 0.86
CA ASP A 50 -0.15 18.67 1.97
C ASP A 50 -0.80 17.28 1.92
N LEU A 51 -2.12 17.21 1.68
CA LEU A 51 -2.83 15.93 1.55
C LEU A 51 -2.30 15.12 0.36
N ASN A 52 -2.17 15.75 -0.80
CA ASN A 52 -1.68 15.08 -2.00
C ASN A 52 -0.22 14.61 -1.83
N THR A 53 0.61 15.42 -1.18
CA THR A 53 2.01 15.08 -0.88
C THR A 53 2.09 13.83 0.01
N ARG A 54 1.31 13.77 1.09
CA ARG A 54 1.26 12.58 1.96
C ARG A 54 0.77 11.35 1.20
N MET A 55 -0.27 11.49 0.36
CA MET A 55 -0.76 10.38 -0.47
C MET A 55 0.31 9.84 -1.43
N ASN A 56 1.06 10.75 -2.08
CA ASN A 56 2.14 10.39 -2.99
C ASN A 56 3.29 9.71 -2.25
N MET A 57 3.70 10.23 -1.09
CA MET A 57 4.73 9.62 -0.25
C MET A 57 4.36 8.21 0.21
N ASN A 58 3.11 8.00 0.63
CA ASN A 58 2.63 6.68 1.04
C ASN A 58 2.67 5.68 -0.12
N SER A 59 2.23 6.11 -1.30
CA SER A 59 2.23 5.29 -2.51
C SER A 59 3.65 4.95 -2.98
N ALA A 60 4.55 5.94 -2.97
CA ALA A 60 5.96 5.76 -3.31
C ALA A 60 6.68 4.83 -2.31
N THR A 61 6.42 5.00 -1.01
CA THR A 61 6.97 4.14 0.04
C THR A 61 6.54 2.69 -0.15
N LEU A 62 5.25 2.45 -0.42
CA LEU A 62 4.73 1.11 -0.68
C LEU A 62 5.42 0.46 -1.89
N ARG A 63 5.50 1.20 -3.00
CA ARG A 63 6.17 0.74 -4.23
C ARG A 63 7.64 0.39 -3.98
N ASN A 64 8.38 1.26 -3.29
CA ASN A 64 9.79 1.01 -2.98
C ASN A 64 9.99 -0.25 -2.14
N ARG A 65 9.11 -0.51 -1.17
CA ARG A 65 9.16 -1.72 -0.35
C ARG A 65 8.82 -2.99 -1.15
N PHE A 66 7.89 -2.93 -2.11
CA PHE A 66 7.67 -4.05 -3.03
C PHE A 66 8.88 -4.31 -3.92
N ASN A 67 9.52 -3.27 -4.47
CA ASN A 67 10.74 -3.43 -5.25
C ASN A 67 11.85 -4.10 -4.42
N GLN A 68 11.97 -3.77 -3.14
CA GLN A 68 12.95 -4.44 -2.26
C GLN A 68 12.64 -5.93 -2.09
N ILE A 69 11.38 -6.32 -1.97
CA ILE A 69 10.98 -7.73 -1.90
C ILE A 69 11.39 -8.46 -3.20
N GLU A 70 11.20 -7.83 -4.36
CA GLU A 70 11.64 -8.41 -5.64
C GLU A 70 13.16 -8.56 -5.75
N ILE A 71 13.93 -7.62 -5.21
CA ILE A 71 15.40 -7.71 -5.15
C ILE A 71 15.80 -8.87 -4.23
N ASP A 72 15.25 -8.93 -3.02
CA ASP A 72 15.51 -9.99 -2.05
C ASP A 72 15.18 -11.39 -2.64
N ASP A 73 14.09 -11.50 -3.40
CA ASP A 73 13.66 -12.73 -4.05
C ASP A 73 14.66 -13.19 -5.11
N LYS A 74 15.10 -12.27 -5.99
CA LYS A 74 16.12 -12.55 -7.01
C LYS A 74 17.45 -12.98 -6.38
N ASP A 75 17.86 -12.30 -5.32
CA ASP A 75 19.09 -12.62 -4.58
C ASP A 75 19.00 -14.00 -3.90
N CYS A 76 17.80 -14.37 -3.43
CA CYS A 76 17.54 -15.70 -2.86
C CYS A 76 17.62 -16.78 -3.94
N GLN A 77 16.91 -16.60 -5.05
CA GLN A 77 16.87 -17.55 -6.17
C GLN A 77 18.25 -17.72 -6.82
N GLY A 78 19.05 -16.65 -6.93
CA GLY A 78 20.41 -16.69 -7.46
C GLY A 78 21.36 -17.62 -6.69
N LYS A 79 21.05 -17.92 -5.42
CA LYS A 79 21.82 -18.86 -4.58
C LYS A 79 21.32 -20.31 -4.69
N CYS A 80 20.19 -20.55 -5.34
CA CYS A 80 19.58 -21.87 -5.41
C CYS A 80 20.13 -22.75 -6.53
N TYR A 81 20.91 -22.19 -7.49
CA TYR A 81 21.59 -22.93 -8.58
C TYR A 81 20.75 -24.12 -9.16
N GLU A 82 19.47 -23.86 -9.47
CA GLU A 82 18.46 -24.81 -10.01
C GLU A 82 17.75 -25.76 -9.03
N ASP A 83 18.01 -25.69 -7.72
CA ASP A 83 17.22 -26.42 -6.71
C ASP A 83 15.77 -25.86 -6.65
N SER A 84 14.85 -26.58 -7.28
CA SER A 84 13.42 -26.28 -7.30
C SER A 84 12.79 -26.09 -5.91
N LYS A 85 13.23 -26.84 -4.88
CA LYS A 85 12.71 -26.69 -3.51
C LYS A 85 13.24 -25.43 -2.86
N CYS A 86 14.49 -25.05 -3.16
CA CYS A 86 15.08 -23.79 -2.72
C CYS A 86 14.34 -22.60 -3.35
N ILE A 87 14.10 -22.64 -4.66
CA ILE A 87 13.37 -21.59 -5.39
C ILE A 87 11.95 -21.42 -4.82
N GLN A 88 11.21 -22.51 -4.62
CA GLN A 88 9.88 -22.47 -4.01
C GLN A 88 9.88 -21.82 -2.61
N ARG A 89 10.91 -22.08 -1.80
CA ARG A 89 11.04 -21.44 -0.47
C ARG A 89 11.29 -19.94 -0.58
N CYS A 90 12.10 -19.50 -1.54
CA CYS A 90 12.30 -18.06 -1.82
C CYS A 90 10.97 -17.40 -2.20
N GLU A 91 10.23 -18.01 -3.13
CA GLU A 91 8.93 -17.50 -3.58
C GLU A 91 7.90 -17.41 -2.44
N GLU A 92 7.81 -18.43 -1.58
CA GLU A 92 6.94 -18.43 -0.41
C GLU A 92 7.31 -17.33 0.59
N GLN A 93 8.60 -17.12 0.82
CA GLN A 93 9.09 -16.08 1.72
C GLN A 93 8.75 -14.69 1.19
N SER A 94 8.99 -14.44 -0.09
CA SER A 94 8.68 -13.19 -0.78
C SER A 94 7.17 -12.92 -0.77
N ARG A 95 6.35 -13.94 -1.03
CA ARG A 95 4.89 -13.85 -0.94
C ARG A 95 4.42 -13.47 0.48
N LYS A 96 4.97 -14.09 1.52
CA LYS A 96 4.65 -13.73 2.92
C LYS A 96 5.02 -12.28 3.24
N LYS A 97 6.22 -11.83 2.82
CA LYS A 97 6.65 -10.43 2.99
C LYS A 97 5.70 -9.46 2.28
N ALA A 98 5.31 -9.76 1.04
CA ALA A 98 4.40 -8.94 0.24
C ALA A 98 3.02 -8.79 0.91
N ILE A 99 2.46 -9.90 1.42
CA ILE A 99 1.19 -9.89 2.14
C ILE A 99 1.28 -9.03 3.41
N GLN A 100 2.32 -9.25 4.22
CA GLN A 100 2.50 -8.50 5.46
C GLN A 100 2.71 -7.00 5.22
N LEU A 101 3.48 -6.64 4.20
CA LEU A 101 3.68 -5.26 3.80
C LEU A 101 2.35 -4.57 3.47
N GLN A 102 1.50 -5.24 2.69
CA GLN A 102 0.20 -4.72 2.29
C GLN A 102 -0.74 -4.57 3.49
N GLU A 103 -0.76 -5.56 4.40
CA GLU A 103 -1.56 -5.51 5.64
C GLU A 103 -1.15 -4.35 6.55
N GLN A 104 0.16 -4.18 6.77
CA GLN A 104 0.70 -3.10 7.59
C GLN A 104 0.37 -1.73 6.99
N PHE A 105 0.53 -1.59 5.67
CA PHE A 105 0.20 -0.35 4.98
C PHE A 105 -1.25 0.06 5.22
N TYR A 106 -2.22 -0.85 5.01
CA TYR A 106 -3.62 -0.51 5.26
C TYR A 106 -3.94 -0.26 6.71
N LYS A 107 -3.41 -1.07 7.62
CA LYS A 107 -3.65 -0.90 9.05
C LYS A 107 -3.19 0.48 9.52
N LEU A 108 -2.04 0.95 9.05
CA LEU A 108 -1.53 2.29 9.34
C LEU A 108 -2.43 3.38 8.73
N MET A 109 -2.78 3.25 7.44
CA MET A 109 -3.60 4.27 6.76
C MET A 109 -5.00 4.37 7.34
N LEU A 110 -5.55 3.26 7.83
CA LEU A 110 -6.93 3.16 8.31
C LEU A 110 -7.06 3.15 9.84
N GLN A 111 -5.97 3.28 10.60
CA GLN A 111 -6.01 3.19 12.07
C GLN A 111 -6.99 4.19 12.71
N GLU A 112 -7.18 5.35 12.07
CA GLU A 112 -8.05 6.42 12.52
C GLU A 112 -9.49 6.26 12.03
N ASN A 113 -9.77 5.29 11.15
CA ASN A 113 -11.09 5.08 10.55
C ASN A 113 -11.89 4.03 11.35
N PRO A 114 -13.00 4.39 12.01
CA PRO A 114 -13.83 3.43 12.77
C PRO A 114 -14.40 2.29 11.92
N GLU A 115 -14.61 2.50 10.62
CA GLU A 115 -15.13 1.48 9.71
C GLU A 115 -14.12 0.34 9.48
N TYR A 116 -12.82 0.62 9.61
CA TYR A 116 -11.77 -0.39 9.48
C TYR A 116 -11.88 -1.50 10.53
N LYS A 117 -12.24 -1.16 11.77
CA LYS A 117 -12.43 -2.14 12.85
C LYS A 117 -13.57 -3.13 12.59
N LYS A 118 -14.48 -2.83 11.66
CA LYS A 118 -15.62 -3.69 11.31
C LYS A 118 -15.27 -4.72 10.23
N LEU A 119 -14.09 -4.60 9.60
CA LEU A 119 -13.61 -5.50 8.55
C LEU A 119 -12.58 -6.53 9.03
N GLN A 120 -12.20 -6.48 10.32
CA GLN A 120 -11.28 -7.42 10.98
C GLN A 120 -12.03 -8.62 11.55
#